data_AF-A0A949Q895-F1
#
_entry.id   AF-A0A949Q895-F1
#
_cell.length_a   1.000
_cell.length_b   1.000
_cell.length_c   1.000
_cell.angle_alpha   90.00
_cell.angle_beta   90.00
_cell.angle_gamma   90.00
#
_symmetry.space_group_name_H-M   'P 1'
#
loop_
_entity.id
_entity.type
_entity.pdbx_description
1 polymer ?
#
loop_
_entity_poly.entity_id
_entity_poly.type
_entity_poly.pdbx_seq_one_letter_code
_entity_poly.pdbx_strand_id
1 'polypeptide(L)'
;REYLRIVKSSSESLLTILNDILDFSKIEAGKLLMEHISFNLRRTVDDTLKTLALRAHSKGLELIGDIAPDAPLLLLGDPGRVRQVLVNLIGNAIKFTDAGQIIVRVEGVTDAHVDLPTATGAAHQPLEAGKIEKEGKSVGEQVGVHFAITDSGIGIPP
;
A
#
# COMPACT_ATOMS: atom_id res chain seq x y z
N ARG A 1 -3.16 -12.55 -30.28
CA ARG A 1 -3.10 -11.39 -29.35
C ARG A 1 -3.66 -11.75 -27.97
N GLU A 2 -4.77 -12.49 -27.88
CA GLU A 2 -5.32 -13.07 -26.62
C GLU A 2 -4.26 -13.80 -25.77
N TYR A 3 -3.55 -14.77 -26.37
CA TYR A 3 -2.55 -15.61 -25.68
C TYR A 3 -1.42 -14.80 -25.04
N LEU A 4 -0.91 -13.77 -25.73
CA LEU A 4 0.13 -12.90 -25.17
C LEU A 4 -0.39 -12.06 -23.99
N ARG A 5 -1.68 -11.70 -24.00
CA ARG A 5 -2.32 -10.98 -22.90
C ARG A 5 -2.49 -11.88 -21.67
N ILE A 6 -2.89 -13.14 -21.89
CA ILE A 6 -3.05 -14.16 -20.84
C ILE A 6 -1.70 -14.48 -20.21
N VAL A 7 -0.67 -14.77 -21.02
CA VAL A 7 0.68 -15.06 -20.53
C VAL A 7 1.24 -13.87 -19.73
N LYS A 8 1.10 -12.64 -20.23
CA LYS A 8 1.55 -11.43 -19.51
C LYS A 8 0.85 -11.27 -18.16
N SER A 9 -0.47 -11.42 -18.13
CA SER A 9 -1.26 -11.35 -16.89
C SER A 9 -0.88 -12.43 -15.89
N SER A 10 -0.61 -13.65 -16.35
CA SER A 10 -0.18 -14.77 -15.49
C SER A 10 1.23 -14.55 -14.95
N SER A 11 2.15 -14.02 -15.76
CA SER A 11 3.51 -13.67 -15.32
C SER A 11 3.53 -12.52 -14.31
N GLU A 12 2.72 -11.47 -14.53
CA GLU A 12 2.56 -10.36 -13.58
C GLU A 12 1.97 -10.86 -12.25
N SER A 13 0.94 -11.72 -12.29
CA SER A 13 0.34 -12.31 -11.09
C SER A 13 1.32 -13.21 -10.33
N LEU A 14 2.11 -14.03 -11.05
CA LEU A 14 3.11 -14.89 -10.43
C LEU A 14 4.25 -14.09 -9.79
N LEU A 15 4.68 -13.00 -10.43
CA LEU A 15 5.69 -12.09 -9.88
C LEU A 15 5.17 -11.40 -8.61
N THR A 16 3.91 -10.98 -8.59
CA THR A 16 3.28 -10.45 -7.37
C THR A 16 3.29 -11.50 -6.24
N ILE A 17 2.87 -12.74 -6.53
CA ILE A 17 2.87 -13.82 -5.54
C ILE A 17 4.28 -14.13 -5.03
N LEU A 18 5.28 -14.20 -5.93
CA LEU A 18 6.68 -14.44 -5.56
C LEU A 18 7.21 -13.32 -4.67
N ASN A 19 6.94 -12.06 -5.04
CA ASN A 19 7.35 -10.91 -4.24
C ASN A 19 6.64 -10.89 -2.88
N ASP A 20 5.36 -11.23 -2.81
CA ASP A 20 4.62 -11.27 -1.56
C ASP A 20 5.14 -12.39 -0.64
N ILE A 21 5.51 -13.57 -1.17
CA ILE A 21 6.14 -14.66 -0.39
C ILE A 21 7.54 -14.26 0.11
N LEU A 22 8.33 -13.58 -0.74
CA LEU A 22 9.66 -13.09 -0.36
C LEU A 22 9.59 -11.96 0.67
N ASP A 23 8.64 -11.04 0.52
CA ASP A 23 8.38 -9.97 1.48
C ASP A 23 7.94 -10.57 2.81
N PHE A 24 7.03 -11.56 2.80
CA PHE A 24 6.61 -12.28 4.01
C PHE A 24 7.80 -12.96 4.72
N SER A 25 8.63 -13.67 3.96
CA SER A 25 9.83 -14.34 4.48
C SER A 25 10.84 -13.37 5.09
N LYS A 26 10.97 -12.15 4.51
CA LYS A 26 11.83 -11.09 5.04
C LYS A 26 11.23 -10.43 6.28
N ILE A 27 9.91 -10.25 6.33
CA ILE A 27 9.20 -9.70 7.50
C ILE A 27 9.35 -10.65 8.70
N GLU A 28 9.08 -11.95 8.53
CA GLU A 28 9.25 -12.95 9.59
C GLU A 28 10.69 -13.04 10.11
N ALA A 29 11.67 -12.83 9.24
CA ALA A 29 13.08 -12.83 9.61
C ALA A 29 13.57 -11.49 10.19
N GLY A 30 12.73 -10.45 10.28
CA GLY A 30 13.13 -9.10 10.68
C GLY A 30 14.10 -8.41 9.71
N LYS A 31 14.15 -8.87 8.45
CA LYS A 31 15.10 -8.46 7.40
C LYS A 31 14.48 -7.58 6.32
N LEU A 32 13.22 -7.18 6.47
CA LEU A 32 12.60 -6.26 5.52
C LEU A 32 13.27 -4.89 5.64
N LEU A 33 14.08 -4.54 4.65
CA LEU A 33 14.67 -3.20 4.53
C LEU A 33 13.68 -2.33 3.76
N MET A 34 13.03 -1.39 4.46
CA MET A 34 12.24 -0.36 3.77
C MET A 34 13.17 0.68 3.16
N GLU A 35 12.92 1.03 1.91
CA GLU A 35 13.55 2.20 1.31
C GLU A 35 13.13 3.46 2.07
N HIS A 36 14.05 4.42 2.17
CA HIS A 36 13.82 5.72 2.79
C HIS A 36 14.15 6.81 1.78
N ILE A 37 13.31 6.91 0.75
CA ILE A 37 13.45 7.90 -0.31
C ILE A 37 12.34 8.93 -0.23
N SER A 38 12.64 10.18 -0.60
CA SER A 38 11.64 11.23 -0.69
C SER A 38 10.76 10.98 -1.91
N PHE A 39 9.46 10.87 -1.72
CA PHE A 39 8.50 10.67 -2.82
C PHE A 39 7.26 11.53 -2.67
N ASN A 40 6.59 11.81 -3.80
CA ASN A 40 5.34 12.55 -3.83
C ASN A 40 4.15 11.58 -3.71
N LEU A 41 3.44 11.63 -2.59
CA LEU A 41 2.34 10.70 -2.28
C LEU A 41 1.24 10.77 -3.34
N ARG A 42 0.78 11.99 -3.65
CA ARG A 42 -0.30 12.23 -4.61
C ARG A 42 0.05 11.64 -5.98
N ARG A 43 1.27 11.89 -6.47
CA ARG A 43 1.73 11.33 -7.74
C ARG A 43 1.78 9.80 -7.72
N THR A 44 2.26 9.20 -6.62
CA THR A 44 2.29 7.73 -6.48
C THR A 44 0.88 7.13 -6.56
N VAL A 45 -0.09 7.75 -5.88
CA VAL A 45 -1.51 7.33 -5.91
C VAL A 45 -2.08 7.53 -7.31
N ASP A 46 -1.92 8.71 -7.91
CA ASP A 46 -2.44 9.04 -9.24
C ASP A 46 -1.91 8.10 -10.34
N ASP A 47 -0.60 7.81 -10.33
CA ASP A 47 0.00 6.91 -11.31
C ASP A 47 -0.52 5.47 -11.14
N THR A 48 -0.84 5.08 -9.90
CA THR A 48 -1.47 3.78 -9.60
C THR A 48 -2.91 3.74 -10.10
N LEU A 49 -3.70 4.78 -9.81
CA LEU A 49 -5.08 4.90 -10.27
C LEU A 49 -5.17 4.90 -11.79
N LYS A 50 -4.32 5.65 -12.51
CA LYS A 50 -4.28 5.65 -13.98
C LYS A 50 -4.05 4.26 -14.56
N THR A 51 -3.15 3.49 -13.93
CA THR A 51 -2.83 2.13 -14.38
C THR A 51 -4.05 1.20 -14.24
N LEU A 52 -4.83 1.35 -13.17
CA LEU A 52 -5.98 0.51 -12.86
C LEU A 52 -7.29 1.01 -13.50
N ALA A 53 -7.37 2.30 -13.85
CA ALA A 53 -8.54 2.92 -14.46
C ALA A 53 -8.93 2.24 -15.77
N LEU A 54 -7.96 1.85 -16.61
CA LEU A 54 -8.25 1.12 -17.84
C LEU A 54 -8.93 -0.23 -17.56
N ARG A 55 -8.50 -0.93 -16.49
CA ARG A 55 -9.07 -2.21 -16.08
C ARG A 55 -10.48 -2.03 -15.52
N ALA A 56 -10.67 -1.06 -14.63
CA ALA A 56 -11.99 -0.72 -14.10
C ALA A 56 -12.98 -0.35 -15.22
N HIS A 57 -12.55 0.53 -16.13
CA HIS A 57 -13.36 0.94 -17.27
C HIS A 57 -13.73 -0.22 -18.20
N SER A 58 -12.80 -1.16 -18.44
CA SER A 58 -13.08 -2.36 -19.24
C SER A 58 -14.14 -3.29 -18.63
N LYS A 59 -14.36 -3.20 -17.30
CA LYS A 59 -15.42 -3.92 -16.58
C LYS A 59 -16.70 -3.05 -16.40
N GLY A 60 -16.71 -1.82 -16.93
CA GLY A 60 -17.81 -0.88 -16.76
C GLY A 60 -17.91 -0.29 -15.35
N LEU A 61 -16.84 -0.36 -14.56
CA LEU A 61 -16.76 0.24 -13.22
C LEU A 61 -16.20 1.65 -13.26
N GLU A 62 -16.70 2.50 -12.39
CA GLU A 62 -16.13 3.82 -12.13
C GLU A 62 -15.04 3.73 -11.05
N LEU A 63 -13.86 4.31 -11.31
CA LEU A 63 -12.76 4.38 -10.34
C LEU A 63 -12.50 5.84 -9.98
N ILE A 64 -12.74 6.19 -8.71
CA ILE A 64 -12.69 7.56 -8.21
C ILE A 64 -11.51 7.69 -7.23
N GLY A 65 -10.63 8.65 -7.48
CA GLY A 65 -9.57 9.04 -6.55
C GLY A 65 -9.96 10.28 -5.77
N ASP A 66 -9.99 10.18 -4.44
CA ASP A 66 -10.32 11.24 -3.50
C ASP A 66 -9.15 11.47 -2.54
N ILE A 67 -8.22 12.35 -2.94
CA ILE A 67 -7.02 12.65 -2.14
C ILE A 67 -7.23 13.99 -1.44
N ALA A 68 -7.44 13.93 -0.14
CA ALA A 68 -7.79 15.07 0.68
C ALA A 68 -6.68 16.14 0.71
N PRO A 69 -7.03 17.41 0.94
CA PRO A 69 -6.05 18.51 0.97
C PRO A 69 -5.03 18.42 2.10
N ASP A 70 -5.37 17.72 3.19
CA ASP A 70 -4.53 17.48 4.36
C ASP A 70 -3.55 16.31 4.18
N ALA A 71 -3.68 15.54 3.09
CA ALA A 71 -2.75 14.47 2.77
C ALA A 71 -1.34 15.05 2.50
N PRO A 72 -0.28 14.49 3.12
CA PRO A 72 1.09 14.98 2.93
C PRO A 72 1.52 14.94 1.47
N LEU A 73 2.10 16.03 0.96
CA LEU A 73 2.59 16.07 -0.42
C LEU A 73 3.83 15.21 -0.62
N LEU A 74 4.78 15.29 0.32
CA LEU A 74 6.06 14.59 0.30
C LEU A 74 6.20 13.73 1.54
N LEU A 75 6.63 12.49 1.34
CA LEU A 75 6.91 11.53 2.40
C LEU A 75 8.32 10.96 2.20
N LEU A 76 8.94 10.55 3.31
CA LEU A 76 10.16 9.75 3.29
C LEU A 76 9.78 8.29 3.56
N GLY A 77 10.02 7.40 2.61
CA GLY A 77 9.67 5.98 2.74
C GLY A 77 9.81 5.23 1.43
N ASP A 78 9.04 4.15 1.30
CA ASP A 78 9.07 3.25 0.15
C ASP A 78 7.82 3.41 -0.74
N PRO A 79 7.91 4.18 -1.85
CA PRO A 79 6.79 4.35 -2.77
C PRO A 79 6.44 3.07 -3.54
N GLY A 80 7.39 2.15 -3.72
CA GLY A 80 7.17 0.86 -4.38
C GLY A 80 6.24 -0.02 -3.57
N ARG A 81 6.47 -0.09 -2.25
CA ARG A 81 5.59 -0.82 -1.33
C ARG A 81 4.21 -0.21 -1.25
N VAL A 82 4.09 1.11 -1.12
CA VAL A 82 2.78 1.80 -1.14
C VAL A 82 2.01 1.49 -2.41
N ARG A 83 2.68 1.58 -3.57
CA ARG A 83 2.08 1.22 -4.86
C ARG A 83 1.60 -0.22 -4.87
N GLN A 84 2.39 -1.17 -4.39
CA GLN A 84 2.02 -2.59 -4.41
C GLN A 84 0.80 -2.87 -3.51
N VAL A 85 0.73 -2.26 -2.33
CA VAL A 85 -0.46 -2.35 -1.46
C VAL A 85 -1.68 -1.81 -2.19
N LEU A 86 -1.59 -0.61 -2.78
CA LEU A 86 -2.70 -0.01 -3.52
C LEU A 86 -3.14 -0.85 -4.73
N VAL A 87 -2.19 -1.37 -5.51
CA VAL A 87 -2.47 -2.26 -6.65
C VAL A 87 -3.23 -3.50 -6.21
N ASN A 88 -2.83 -4.11 -5.09
CA ASN A 88 -3.48 -5.31 -4.58
C ASN A 88 -4.90 -5.01 -4.09
N LEU A 89 -5.08 -3.95 -3.28
CA LEU A 89 -6.39 -3.61 -2.72
C LEU A 89 -7.39 -3.16 -3.80
N ILE A 90 -6.98 -2.22 -4.67
CA ILE A 90 -7.83 -1.72 -5.75
C ILE A 90 -8.05 -2.83 -6.80
N GLY A 91 -7.03 -3.64 -7.08
CA GLY A 91 -7.14 -4.78 -7.97
C GLY A 91 -8.16 -5.81 -7.49
N ASN A 92 -8.21 -6.05 -6.18
CA ASN A 92 -9.23 -6.90 -5.55
C ASN A 92 -10.62 -6.28 -5.67
N ALA A 93 -10.78 -4.98 -5.37
CA ALA A 93 -12.05 -4.29 -5.55
C ALA A 93 -12.55 -4.43 -7.01
N ILE A 94 -11.73 -4.13 -8.01
CA ILE A 94 -12.10 -4.29 -9.43
C ILE A 94 -12.48 -5.74 -9.77
N LYS A 95 -11.78 -6.72 -9.19
CA LYS A 95 -12.05 -8.13 -9.43
C LYS A 95 -13.44 -8.53 -8.92
N PHE A 96 -13.82 -8.10 -7.71
CA PHE A 96 -15.01 -8.57 -7.01
C PHE A 96 -16.25 -7.66 -7.14
N THR A 97 -16.09 -6.44 -7.63
CA THR A 97 -17.22 -5.55 -7.95
C THR A 97 -17.66 -5.79 -9.39
N ASP A 98 -18.91 -6.20 -9.62
CA ASP A 98 -19.40 -6.46 -10.98
C ASP A 98 -20.06 -5.23 -11.64
N ALA A 99 -20.62 -4.32 -10.83
CA ALA A 99 -21.19 -3.07 -11.29
C ALA A 99 -21.09 -1.97 -10.21
N GLY A 100 -21.07 -0.71 -10.65
CA GLY A 100 -21.01 0.47 -9.80
C GLY A 100 -19.62 1.10 -9.76
N GLN A 101 -19.13 1.42 -8.56
CA GLN A 101 -17.97 2.29 -8.37
C GLN A 101 -17.02 1.80 -7.29
N ILE A 102 -15.77 2.22 -7.41
CA ILE A 102 -14.70 2.03 -6.44
C ILE A 102 -14.13 3.41 -6.10
N ILE A 103 -14.11 3.75 -4.82
CA ILE A 103 -13.56 4.99 -4.29
C ILE A 103 -12.26 4.68 -3.57
N VAL A 104 -11.20 5.40 -3.90
CA VAL A 104 -9.91 5.36 -3.22
C VAL A 104 -9.70 6.70 -2.53
N ARG A 105 -9.74 6.68 -1.19
CA ARG A 105 -9.62 7.85 -0.34
C ARG A 105 -8.25 7.87 0.34
N VAL A 106 -7.61 9.04 0.34
CA VAL A 106 -6.30 9.25 0.95
C VAL A 106 -6.35 10.52 1.80
N GLU A 107 -6.09 10.38 3.09
CA GLU A 107 -6.24 11.45 4.08
C GLU A 107 -5.00 11.50 4.99
N GLY A 108 -4.62 12.71 5.42
CA GLY A 108 -3.62 12.88 6.47
C GLY A 108 -4.22 12.52 7.83
N VAL A 109 -3.44 11.86 8.69
CA VAL A 109 -3.85 11.57 10.07
C VAL A 109 -3.02 12.43 11.01
N THR A 110 -3.68 13.34 11.71
CA THR A 110 -3.04 14.30 12.63
C THR A 110 -2.88 13.77 14.06
N ASP A 111 -3.25 12.52 14.34
CA ASP A 111 -3.13 11.94 15.69
C ASP A 111 -2.31 10.64 15.70
N ALA A 112 -1.36 10.59 16.64
CA ALA A 112 -0.39 9.52 16.86
C ALA A 112 -1.02 8.26 17.52
N HIS A 113 -2.08 7.74 16.93
CA HIS A 113 -2.58 6.38 17.18
C HIS A 113 -2.89 5.73 15.84
N VAL A 114 -1.82 5.40 15.10
CA VAL A 114 -1.91 4.25 14.21
C VAL A 114 -1.90 3.04 15.13
N ASP A 115 -3.08 2.49 15.43
CA ASP A 115 -3.20 1.16 16.03
C ASP A 115 -2.58 0.16 15.04
N LEU A 116 -1.26 -0.04 15.12
CA LEU A 116 -0.68 -1.27 14.62
C LEU A 116 -1.36 -2.39 15.42
N PRO A 117 -1.96 -3.40 14.78
CA PRO A 117 -2.39 -4.58 15.51
C PRO A 117 -1.15 -5.16 16.19
N THR A 118 -1.05 -4.94 17.51
CA THR A 118 0.00 -5.53 18.34
C THR A 118 -0.14 -7.04 18.18
N ALA A 119 0.80 -7.63 17.43
CA ALA A 119 0.96 -9.06 17.36
C ALA A 119 1.19 -9.55 18.80
N THR A 120 0.12 -10.05 19.40
CA THR A 120 0.15 -10.65 20.72
C THR A 120 0.86 -11.98 20.57
N GLY A 121 2.05 -12.08 21.16
CA GLY A 121 2.68 -13.36 21.49
C GLY A 121 4.02 -13.63 20.83
N ALA A 122 5.09 -13.15 21.44
CA ALA A 122 6.26 -13.97 21.78
C ALA A 122 7.20 -13.15 22.67
N ALA A 123 7.39 -13.64 23.89
CA ALA A 123 8.33 -13.08 24.85
C ALA A 123 9.78 -13.19 24.35
N HIS A 124 10.53 -12.10 24.34
CA HIS A 124 12.00 -12.15 24.38
C HIS A 124 12.54 -11.03 25.29
N GLN A 125 13.46 -11.44 26.17
CA GLN A 125 14.06 -10.69 27.28
C GLN A 125 14.83 -9.44 26.83
N PRO A 126 14.93 -8.39 27.69
CA PRO A 126 15.69 -7.19 27.37
C PRO A 126 17.20 -7.42 27.52
N LEU A 127 17.97 -7.11 26.48
CA LEU A 127 19.42 -6.97 26.54
C LEU A 127 19.81 -5.50 26.67
N GLU A 128 20.88 -5.26 27.42
CA GLU A 128 21.26 -4.04 28.11
C GLU A 128 21.60 -2.81 27.25
N ALA A 129 21.47 -1.65 27.91
CA ALA A 129 21.71 -0.30 27.40
C ALA A 129 23.18 -0.02 27.05
N GLY A 130 23.44 0.28 25.77
CA GLY A 130 24.65 0.95 25.30
C GLY A 130 24.36 2.41 24.94
N LYS A 131 24.98 3.35 25.66
CA LYS A 131 24.97 4.79 25.33
C LYS A 131 25.57 5.02 23.95
N ILE A 132 24.84 5.68 23.05
CA ILE A 132 25.43 6.39 21.91
C ILE A 132 24.92 7.83 21.94
N GLU A 133 25.88 8.73 21.86
CA GLU A 133 25.77 10.17 22.00
C GLU A 133 25.08 10.82 20.79
N LYS A 134 24.51 12.00 21.04
CA LYS A 134 23.71 12.80 20.12
C LYS A 134 24.56 13.37 18.98
N GLU A 135 24.18 13.10 17.74
CA GLU A 135 24.45 13.99 16.60
C GLU A 135 23.13 14.35 15.89
N GLY A 136 22.98 15.64 15.62
CA GLY A 136 21.74 16.24 15.17
C GLY A 136 21.33 15.87 13.75
N LYS A 137 20.11 15.35 13.63
CA LYS A 137 19.21 15.61 12.50
C LYS A 137 17.82 15.75 13.12
N SER A 138 17.12 16.84 12.81
CA SER A 138 15.70 16.96 13.11
C SER A 138 15.02 15.72 12.54
N VAL A 139 14.60 14.80 13.41
CA VAL A 139 13.79 13.65 13.03
C VAL A 139 12.53 14.26 12.44
N GLY A 140 12.29 14.05 11.14
CA GLY A 140 11.08 14.54 10.49
C GLY A 140 9.87 14.08 11.30
N GLU A 141 8.91 14.96 11.47
CA GLU A 141 7.65 14.65 12.15
C GLU A 141 7.05 13.38 11.52
N GLN A 142 6.74 12.37 12.34
CA GLN A 142 6.06 11.18 11.84
C GLN A 142 4.63 11.58 11.51
N VAL A 143 4.26 11.47 10.24
CA VAL A 143 2.91 11.78 9.77
C VAL A 143 2.20 10.49 9.40
N GLY A 144 0.97 10.33 9.88
CA GLY A 144 0.11 9.23 9.49
C GLY A 144 -0.58 9.54 8.15
N VAL A 145 -0.76 8.52 7.32
CA VAL A 145 -1.59 8.59 6.11
C VAL A 145 -2.56 7.43 6.15
N HIS A 146 -3.84 7.76 6.02
CA HIS A 146 -4.90 6.77 5.96
C HIS A 146 -5.30 6.54 4.51
N PHE A 147 -5.37 5.27 4.11
CA PHE A 147 -5.84 4.84 2.80
C PHE A 147 -7.10 3.99 3.01
N ALA A 148 -8.21 4.39 2.37
CA ALA A 148 -9.45 3.63 2.37
C ALA A 148 -9.87 3.30 0.93
N ILE A 149 -10.23 2.05 0.69
CA ILE A 149 -10.79 1.58 -0.57
C ILE A 149 -12.20 1.12 -0.27
N THR A 150 -13.19 1.69 -0.96
CA THR A 150 -14.61 1.33 -0.81
C THR A 150 -15.16 0.98 -2.16
N ASP A 151 -15.79 -0.19 -2.28
CA ASP A 151 -16.46 -0.62 -3.50
C ASP A 151 -17.95 -0.86 -3.28
N SER A 152 -18.73 -0.80 -4.37
CA SER A 152 -20.18 -1.05 -4.35
C SER A 152 -20.55 -2.54 -4.50
N GLY A 153 -19.57 -3.44 -4.56
CA GLY A 153 -19.77 -4.88 -4.74
C GLY A 153 -20.11 -5.60 -3.45
N ILE A 154 -20.40 -6.91 -3.56
CA ILE A 154 -20.72 -7.78 -2.41
C ILE A 154 -19.49 -8.17 -1.57
N GLY A 155 -18.30 -7.66 -1.88
CA GLY A 155 -17.03 -8.02 -1.24
C GLY A 155 -16.45 -9.35 -1.73
N ILE A 156 -15.54 -9.94 -0.94
CA ILE A 156 -14.90 -11.24 -1.24
C ILE A 156 -15.95 -12.34 -1.00
N PRO A 157 -16.34 -13.14 -2.02
CA PRO A 157 -17.20 -14.30 -1.79
C PRO A 157 -16.47 -15.31 -0.87
N PRO A 158 -17.19 -16.00 0.03
CA PRO A 158 -16.61 -16.94 1.00
C PRO A 158 -15.88 -18.13 0.36
#